data_AF-A0A960D329-F1
#
_entry.id   AF-A0A960D329-F1
#
_cell.length_a   1.000
_cell.length_b   1.000
_cell.length_c   1.000
_cell.angle_alpha   90.00
_cell.angle_beta   90.00
_cell.angle_gamma   90.00
#
_symmetry.space_group_name_H-M   'P 1'
#
loop_
_entity.id
_entity.type
_entity.pdbx_description
1 polymer ?
#
loop_
_entity_poly.entity_id
_entity_poly.type
_entity_poly.pdbx_seq_one_letter_code
_entity_poly.pdbx_strand_id
1 'polypeptide(L)' 'MREYSVPAPFTVDEHDNVAGVVFSHERDDPGHVIFQRLTDGVWTDVTCAEAAAQIRAAALGLIAEGVQPG' A
#
# COMPACT_ATOMS: atom_id res chain seq x y z
N MET A 1 5.91 38.10 10.15
CA MET A 1 5.44 36.79 9.64
C MET A 1 4.23 36.40 10.47
N ARG A 2 3.10 36.04 9.85
CA ARG A 2 1.86 35.69 10.55
C ARG A 2 1.56 34.23 10.21
N GLU A 3 1.73 33.34 11.18
CA GLU A 3 1.40 31.92 11.03
C GLU A 3 -0.06 31.66 11.41
N TYR A 4 -0.64 30.67 10.75
CA TYR A 4 -1.96 30.13 11.05
C TYR A 4 -1.85 28.61 11.00
N SER A 5 -2.29 27.93 12.06
CA SER A 5 -2.29 26.47 12.15
C SER A 5 -3.67 26.00 12.56
N VAL A 6 -4.14 24.93 11.92
CA VAL A 6 -5.43 24.29 12.20
C VAL A 6 -5.15 22.86 12.65
N PRO A 7 -5.74 22.39 13.76
CA PRO A 7 -5.61 21.00 14.18
C PRO A 7 -6.07 20.03 13.09
N ALA A 8 -5.34 18.93 12.90
CA ALA A 8 -5.78 17.87 12.02
C ALA A 8 -7.09 17.26 12.55
N PRO A 9 -8.08 16.97 11.69
CA PRO A 9 -9.34 16.35 12.11
C PRO A 9 -9.22 14.84 12.35
N PHE A 10 -8.00 14.29 12.33
CA PHE A 10 -7.71 12.87 12.50
C PHE A 10 -6.50 12.67 13.42
N THR A 11 -6.39 11.47 13.97
CA THR A 11 -5.24 11.00 14.73
C THR A 11 -4.51 9.93 13.94
N VAL A 12 -3.19 9.87 14.07
CA VAL A 12 -2.35 8.79 13.55
C VAL A 12 -1.93 7.93 14.74
N ASP A 13 -2.30 6.65 14.71
CA ASP A 13 -1.97 5.69 15.75
C ASP A 13 -0.50 5.25 15.67
N GLU A 14 0.05 4.70 16.75
CA GLU A 14 1.44 4.20 16.80
C GLU A 14 1.71 3.05 15.81
N HIS A 15 0.66 2.35 15.40
CA HIS A 15 0.74 1.24 14.44
C HIS A 15 0.32 1.62 13.01
N ASP A 16 -0.12 2.87 12.79
CA ASP A 16 -0.46 3.34 11.45
C ASP A 16 0.79 3.42 10.58
N ASN A 17 0.68 2.80 9.39
CA ASN A 17 1.73 2.84 8.40
C ASN A 17 1.13 2.91 7.00
N VAL A 18 1.85 3.55 6.07
CA VAL A 18 1.37 3.80 4.71
C VAL A 18 1.11 2.48 3.96
N ALA A 19 1.89 1.44 4.23
CA ALA A 19 1.72 0.13 3.58
C ALA A 19 0.40 -0.56 3.98
N GLY A 20 -0.11 -0.29 5.19
CA GLY A 20 -1.37 -0.85 5.71
C GLY A 20 -2.57 -0.55 4.83
N VAL A 21 -2.57 0.58 4.11
CA VAL A 21 -3.64 0.97 3.18
C VAL A 21 -3.89 -0.11 2.12
N VAL A 22 -2.83 -0.73 1.60
CA VAL A 22 -2.96 -1.78 0.56
C VAL A 22 -3.72 -3.00 1.09
N PHE A 23 -3.42 -3.41 2.33
CA PHE A 23 -4.04 -4.58 2.95
C PHE A 23 -5.47 -4.30 3.43
N SER A 24 -5.79 -3.06 3.81
CA SER A 24 -7.17 -2.65 4.05
C SER A 24 -8.00 -2.71 2.77
N HIS A 25 -7.49 -2.20 1.65
CA HIS A 25 -8.18 -2.30 0.36
C HIS A 25 -8.37 -3.74 -0.11
N GLU A 26 -7.37 -4.61 0.07
CA GLU A 26 -7.53 -6.03 -0.21
C GLU A 26 -8.67 -6.66 0.60
N ARG A 27 -8.75 -6.37 1.91
CA ARG A 27 -9.77 -6.96 2.78
C ARG A 27 -11.16 -6.44 2.45
N ASP A 28 -11.27 -5.14 2.23
CA ASP A 28 -12.56 -4.45 2.21
C ASP A 28 -13.14 -4.35 0.79
N ASP A 29 -12.30 -4.25 -0.25
CA ASP A 29 -12.69 -4.26 -1.68
C ASP A 29 -11.61 -4.94 -2.57
N PRO A 30 -11.47 -6.29 -2.49
CA PRO A 30 -10.40 -7.02 -3.15
C PRO A 30 -10.43 -6.93 -4.68
N GLY A 31 -11.62 -6.72 -5.27
CA GLY A 31 -11.82 -6.70 -6.72
C GLY A 31 -11.61 -5.33 -7.35
N HIS A 32 -11.46 -4.27 -6.55
CA HIS A 32 -11.21 -2.93 -7.07
C HIS A 32 -9.87 -2.86 -7.81
N VAL A 33 -9.87 -2.28 -9.00
CA VAL A 33 -8.66 -2.03 -9.79
C VAL A 33 -7.94 -0.81 -9.21
N ILE A 34 -6.89 -1.07 -8.43
CA ILE A 34 -6.15 -0.02 -7.71
C ILE A 34 -5.11 0.69 -8.59
N PHE A 35 -4.61 0.02 -9.62
CA PHE A 35 -3.82 0.64 -10.70
C PHE A 35 -3.84 -0.21 -11.97
N GLN A 36 -3.36 0.36 -13.07
CA GLN A 36 -3.04 -0.36 -14.29
C GLN A 36 -1.53 -0.49 -14.46
N ARG A 37 -1.09 -1.64 -14.98
CA ARG A 37 0.30 -1.91 -15.33
C ARG A 37 0.44 -2.12 -16.82
N LEU A 38 1.40 -1.44 -17.44
CA LEU A 38 1.74 -1.69 -18.84
C LEU A 38 2.52 -3.01 -18.94
N THR A 39 2.00 -3.99 -19.66
CA THR A 39 2.62 -5.30 -19.91
C THR A 39 2.52 -5.61 -21.39
N ASP A 40 3.66 -5.86 -22.04
CA ASP A 40 3.76 -6.15 -23.48
C ASP A 40 2.99 -5.15 -24.38
N GLY A 41 3.02 -3.86 -23.99
CA GLY A 41 2.34 -2.77 -24.71
C GLY A 41 0.84 -2.63 -24.41
N VAL A 42 0.29 -3.42 -23.48
CA VAL A 42 -1.12 -3.40 -23.08
C VAL A 42 -1.26 -2.97 -21.62
N TRP A 43 -2.13 -1.99 -21.36
CA TRP A 43 -2.51 -1.63 -19.99
C TRP A 43 -3.41 -2.73 -19.42
N THR A 44 -2.93 -3.36 -18.35
CA THR A 44 -3.60 -4.46 -17.67
C THR A 44 -4.02 -4.00 -16.29
N ASP A 45 -5.28 -4.24 -15.93
CA ASP A 45 -5.81 -3.95 -14.61
C ASP A 45 -5.09 -4.78 -13.55
N VAL A 46 -4.83 -4.17 -12.40
CA VAL A 46 -4.33 -4.86 -11.21
C VAL A 46 -5.27 -4.53 -10.07
N THR A 47 -5.90 -5.58 -9.54
CA THR A 47 -6.84 -5.49 -8.42
C THR A 47 -6.10 -5.31 -7.09
N CYS A 48 -6.82 -4.85 -6.06
CA CYS A 48 -6.32 -4.76 -4.70
C CYS A 48 -5.75 -6.10 -4.19
N ALA A 49 -6.45 -7.21 -4.46
CA ALA A 49 -6.00 -8.54 -4.07
C ALA A 49 -4.69 -8.94 -4.80
N GLU A 50 -4.58 -8.69 -6.10
CA GLU A 50 -3.38 -8.98 -6.87
C GLU A 50 -2.18 -8.14 -6.43
N ALA A 51 -2.41 -6.84 -6.19
CA ALA A 51 -1.38 -5.94 -5.68
C ALA A 51 -0.85 -6.41 -4.32
N ALA A 52 -1.75 -6.71 -3.38
CA ALA A 52 -1.37 -7.18 -2.04
C ALA A 52 -0.63 -8.53 -2.07
N ALA A 53 -1.03 -9.45 -2.95
CA ALA A 53 -0.32 -10.71 -3.15
C ALA A 53 1.11 -10.50 -3.68
N GLN A 54 1.29 -9.64 -4.69
CA GLN A 54 2.60 -9.31 -5.24
C GLN A 54 3.51 -8.65 -4.19
N ILE A 55 2.96 -7.70 -3.41
CA ILE A 55 3.69 -7.01 -2.34
C ILE A 55 4.14 -8.00 -1.26
N ARG A 56 3.26 -8.91 -0.81
CA ARG A 56 3.65 -9.94 0.17
C ARG A 56 4.74 -10.86 -0.35
N ALA A 57 4.66 -11.29 -1.61
CA ALA A 57 5.69 -12.13 -2.20
C ALA A 57 7.06 -11.42 -2.21
N ALA A 58 7.11 -10.15 -2.60
CA ALA A 58 8.32 -9.35 -2.57
C ALA A 58 8.85 -9.17 -1.14
N ALA A 59 7.99 -8.82 -0.19
CA ALA A 59 8.36 -8.64 1.22
C ALA A 59 8.95 -9.92 1.83
N LEU A 60 8.33 -11.08 1.58
CA LEU A 60 8.84 -12.37 2.03
C LEU A 60 10.23 -12.68 1.43
N GLY A 61 10.46 -12.33 0.17
CA GLY A 61 11.78 -12.45 -0.46
C GLY A 61 12.83 -11.57 0.22
N LEU A 62 12.51 -10.31 0.51
CA LEU A 62 13.42 -9.40 1.23
C LEU A 62 13.76 -9.90 2.64
N ILE A 63 12.76 -10.41 3.36
CA ILE A 63 12.96 -11.03 4.68
C ILE A 63 13.89 -12.25 4.57
N ALA A 64 13.72 -13.07 3.54
CA ALA A 64 14.59 -14.23 3.30
C ALA A 64 16.05 -13.81 3.01
N GLU A 65 16.26 -12.67 2.36
CA GLU A 65 17.58 -12.06 2.15
C GLU A 65 18.12 -11.33 3.40
N GLY A 66 17.44 -11.43 4.54
CA GLY A 66 17.89 -10.89 5.82
C GLY A 66 17.61 -9.41 6.04
N VAL A 67 16.81 -8.76 5.18
CA VAL A 67 16.39 -7.37 5.38
C VAL A 67 15.59 -7.25 6.68
N GLN A 68 15.99 -6.31 7.55
CA GLN A 68 15.35 -6.04 8.84
C GLN A 68 14.61 -4.70 8.80
N PRO A 69 13.62 -4.50 9.70
CA PRO A 69 13.17 -3.16 10.05
C PRO A 69 14.37 -2.28 10.44
N GLY A 70 14.31 -1.01 10.04
CA GLY A 70 15.35 -0.01 10.35
C GLY A 70 15.31 0.46 11.79
#